data_AF-A0A1H4DDD2-F1
#
_entry.id   AF-A0A1H4DDD2-F1
#
_cell.length_a   1.000
_cell.length_b   1.000
_cell.length_c   1.000
_cell.angle_alpha   90.00
_cell.angle_beta   90.00
_cell.angle_gamma   90.00
#
_symmetry.space_group_name_H-M   'P 1'
#
loop_
_entity.id
_entity.type
_entity.pdbx_description
1 polymer ?
#
loop_
_entity_poly.entity_id
_entity_poly.type
_entity_poly.pdbx_seq_one_letter_code
_entity_poly.pdbx_strand_id
1 'polypeptide(L)'
;MTRQKKTRNSGDNGPRFLPAAEVRKQRERKEESKKSGSGGKPGQRNSQLLRKASEPSGNSGNKDPRLGSKKPVPLLPEDVADAQPLLKPIQPKASVAKAVAAATLTPEQELAQLEQDSYLQQLLERVEREEVLTGKDAKYFNRMTERYEQLLQQLGLADDDEPLDPLAEFERTDWRAQLLSDDDEENG
;
A
#
# COMPACT_ATOMS: atom_id res chain seq x y z
N MET A 1 23.46 61.95 -25.44
CA MET A 1 22.61 60.77 -25.21
C MET A 1 22.07 60.28 -26.56
N THR A 2 22.67 59.26 -27.18
CA THR A 2 22.27 58.75 -28.50
C THR A 2 21.60 57.38 -28.37
N ARG A 3 20.48 57.18 -29.07
CA ARG A 3 19.55 56.04 -28.92
C ARG A 3 19.92 54.90 -29.87
N GLN A 4 20.16 53.70 -29.35
CA GLN A 4 20.30 52.49 -30.18
C GLN A 4 18.94 51.82 -30.43
N LYS A 5 18.71 51.31 -31.66
CA LYS A 5 17.50 50.55 -32.04
C LYS A 5 17.84 49.08 -32.26
N LYS A 6 17.01 48.19 -31.73
CA LYS A 6 17.11 46.73 -31.87
C LYS A 6 16.44 46.24 -33.17
N THR A 7 17.10 45.35 -33.91
CA THR A 7 16.52 44.58 -35.03
C THR A 7 16.36 43.11 -34.61
N ARG A 8 15.45 42.37 -35.28
CA ARG A 8 15.17 40.95 -34.98
C ARG A 8 15.71 40.06 -36.11
N ASN A 9 16.38 38.98 -35.72
CA ASN A 9 16.94 37.97 -36.60
C ASN A 9 15.84 37.08 -37.20
N SER A 10 15.68 37.08 -38.52
CA SER A 10 14.77 36.19 -39.25
C SER A 10 15.55 34.99 -39.79
N GLY A 11 15.22 33.77 -39.34
CA GLY A 11 15.92 32.53 -39.69
C GLY A 11 15.77 32.10 -41.15
N ASP A 12 16.49 31.03 -41.51
CA ASP A 12 16.63 30.50 -42.89
C ASP A 12 15.32 29.90 -43.44
N ASN A 13 15.01 30.19 -44.71
CA ASN A 13 13.72 29.88 -45.34
C ASN A 13 13.82 28.68 -46.30
N GLY A 14 13.72 27.46 -45.75
CA GLY A 14 13.45 26.25 -46.52
C GLY A 14 14.69 25.47 -47.03
N PRO A 15 14.47 24.27 -47.61
CA PRO A 15 15.56 23.37 -47.97
C PRO A 15 16.38 23.91 -49.14
N ARG A 16 17.70 23.89 -48.96
CA ARG A 16 18.70 24.36 -49.93
C ARG A 16 18.74 23.40 -51.12
N PHE A 17 18.99 23.90 -52.34
CA PHE A 17 19.15 23.07 -53.52
C PHE A 17 20.31 22.06 -53.34
N LEU A 18 19.98 20.77 -53.34
CA LEU A 18 20.95 19.68 -53.28
C LEU A 18 21.47 19.34 -54.69
N PRO A 19 22.73 18.88 -54.81
CA PRO A 19 23.28 18.47 -56.10
C PRO A 19 22.59 17.21 -56.65
N ALA A 20 22.53 17.10 -57.98
CA ALA A 20 21.65 16.17 -58.68
C ALA A 20 21.89 14.67 -58.38
N ALA A 21 23.07 14.28 -57.92
CA ALA A 21 23.37 12.88 -57.55
C ALA A 21 22.56 12.41 -56.33
N GLU A 22 22.35 13.28 -55.34
CA GLU A 22 21.64 12.95 -54.11
C GLU A 22 20.13 12.82 -54.36
N VAL A 23 19.60 13.65 -55.27
CA VAL A 23 18.19 13.64 -55.67
C VAL A 23 17.82 12.33 -56.38
N ARG A 24 18.75 11.70 -57.11
CA ARG A 24 18.48 10.45 -57.85
C ARG A 24 18.33 9.25 -56.92
N LYS A 25 19.14 9.16 -55.85
CA LYS A 25 19.05 8.07 -54.86
C LYS A 25 17.72 8.04 -54.12
N GLN A 26 17.11 9.20 -53.90
CA GLN A 26 15.80 9.28 -53.24
C GLN A 26 14.62 8.90 -54.14
N ARG A 27 14.84 8.76 -55.45
CA ARG A 27 13.77 8.56 -56.44
C ARG A 27 13.55 7.10 -56.85
N GLU A 28 14.43 6.16 -56.51
CA GLU A 28 14.26 4.76 -56.90
C GLU A 28 13.26 4.04 -55.98
N ARG A 29 12.22 3.44 -56.58
CA ARG A 29 11.14 2.73 -55.86
C ARG A 29 11.44 1.25 -55.71
N LYS A 30 11.09 0.69 -54.55
CA LYS A 30 11.27 -0.72 -54.19
C LYS A 30 10.13 -1.58 -54.79
N GLU A 31 10.43 -2.75 -55.34
CA GLU A 31 9.43 -3.63 -55.98
C GLU A 31 8.71 -4.55 -54.98
N GLU A 32 7.39 -4.74 -55.15
CA GLU A 32 6.52 -5.55 -54.27
C GLU A 32 6.02 -6.84 -54.97
N SER A 33 6.20 -8.01 -54.36
CA SER A 33 5.74 -9.32 -54.87
C SER A 33 4.38 -9.74 -54.31
N LYS A 34 3.55 -10.42 -55.12
CA LYS A 34 2.18 -10.88 -54.78
C LYS A 34 2.18 -12.20 -53.96
N LYS A 35 1.21 -12.40 -53.05
CA LYS A 35 0.08 -13.40 -53.18
C LYS A 35 -0.47 -13.98 -51.85
N SER A 36 -1.80 -14.19 -51.85
CA SER A 36 -2.56 -15.43 -51.49
C SER A 36 -3.70 -15.31 -50.44
N GLY A 37 -4.94 -15.52 -50.91
CA GLY A 37 -5.95 -16.43 -50.31
C GLY A 37 -6.68 -16.02 -49.02
N SER A 38 -7.73 -15.20 -49.12
CA SER A 38 -8.63 -14.86 -48.00
C SER A 38 -10.01 -15.52 -48.16
N GLY A 39 -10.11 -16.84 -48.11
CA GLY A 39 -11.40 -17.55 -48.16
C GLY A 39 -11.37 -18.92 -47.48
N GLY A 40 -12.37 -19.18 -46.62
CA GLY A 40 -12.56 -20.48 -45.95
C GLY A 40 -13.08 -21.59 -46.88
N LYS A 41 -13.11 -22.84 -46.40
CA LYS A 41 -13.53 -24.01 -47.18
C LYS A 41 -15.07 -24.07 -47.32
N PRO A 42 -15.62 -24.50 -48.47
CA PRO A 42 -17.06 -24.64 -48.66
C PRO A 42 -17.67 -25.68 -47.71
N GLY A 43 -18.87 -25.43 -47.16
CA GLY A 43 -19.58 -26.35 -46.26
C GLY A 43 -19.37 -26.11 -44.76
N GLN A 44 -18.47 -25.20 -44.37
CA GLN A 44 -18.09 -24.92 -42.97
C GLN A 44 -19.24 -24.35 -42.10
N ARG A 45 -20.36 -23.90 -42.70
CA ARG A 45 -21.49 -23.29 -41.99
C ARG A 45 -22.46 -24.30 -41.35
N ASN A 46 -22.51 -25.54 -41.85
CA ASN A 46 -23.50 -26.55 -41.45
C ASN A 46 -22.92 -27.69 -40.61
N SER A 47 -21.60 -27.72 -40.37
CA SER A 47 -21.02 -28.67 -39.43
C SER A 47 -21.38 -28.23 -38.00
N GLN A 48 -22.45 -28.78 -37.44
CA GLN A 48 -22.71 -28.80 -36.00
C GLN A 48 -21.65 -29.70 -35.35
N LEU A 49 -20.40 -29.24 -35.34
CA LEU A 49 -19.38 -29.82 -34.51
C LEU A 49 -19.86 -29.63 -33.08
N LEU A 50 -20.07 -30.76 -32.40
CA LEU A 50 -20.07 -30.86 -30.95
C LEU A 50 -19.06 -29.83 -30.46
N ARG A 51 -19.52 -28.76 -29.81
CA ARG A 51 -18.63 -27.79 -29.18
C ARG A 51 -17.97 -28.52 -28.03
N LYS A 52 -17.02 -29.41 -28.37
CA LYS A 52 -15.96 -29.86 -27.48
C LYS A 52 -15.47 -28.56 -26.88
N ALA A 53 -15.66 -28.44 -25.56
CA ALA A 53 -15.34 -27.27 -24.78
C ALA A 53 -14.07 -26.68 -25.39
N SER A 54 -14.25 -25.60 -26.15
CA SER A 54 -13.11 -24.79 -26.49
C SER A 54 -12.66 -24.36 -25.12
N GLU A 55 -11.53 -24.91 -24.68
CA GLU A 55 -10.46 -24.15 -24.05
C GLU A 55 -10.80 -22.66 -24.14
N PRO A 56 -10.81 -21.89 -23.04
CA PRO A 56 -11.02 -20.46 -23.13
C PRO A 56 -9.90 -19.91 -24.00
N SER A 57 -10.15 -19.86 -25.31
CA SER A 57 -9.36 -19.18 -26.28
C SER A 57 -9.40 -17.77 -25.74
N GLY A 58 -8.27 -17.36 -25.18
CA GLY A 58 -8.05 -16.03 -24.68
C GLY A 58 -8.27 -15.11 -25.87
N ASN A 59 -9.51 -14.73 -26.10
CA ASN A 59 -9.88 -13.84 -27.16
C ASN A 59 -9.45 -12.46 -26.69
N SER A 60 -8.15 -12.22 -26.82
CA SER A 60 -7.46 -10.94 -26.71
C SER A 60 -7.66 -10.09 -27.96
N GLY A 61 -8.68 -10.40 -28.77
CA GLY A 61 -9.15 -9.50 -29.81
C GLY A 61 -9.73 -8.23 -29.19
N ASN A 62 -9.65 -7.14 -29.92
CA ASN A 62 -10.22 -5.84 -29.56
C ASN A 62 -11.73 -6.00 -29.29
N LYS A 63 -12.11 -6.16 -28.02
CA LYS A 63 -13.50 -6.27 -27.61
C LYS A 63 -14.12 -4.88 -27.69
N ASP A 64 -15.35 -4.80 -28.16
CA ASP A 64 -16.10 -3.54 -28.21
C ASP A 64 -16.04 -2.87 -26.82
N PRO A 65 -15.57 -1.62 -26.70
CA PRO A 65 -15.46 -0.93 -25.41
C PRO A 65 -16.81 -0.78 -24.69
N ARG A 66 -17.94 -0.95 -25.39
CA ARG A 66 -19.28 -0.94 -24.79
C ARG A 66 -19.62 -2.26 -24.10
N LEU A 67 -18.97 -3.37 -24.44
CA LEU A 67 -19.13 -4.65 -23.75
C LEU A 67 -18.09 -4.76 -22.63
N GLY A 68 -18.54 -4.56 -21.39
CA GLY A 68 -17.69 -4.71 -20.21
C GLY A 68 -17.11 -6.12 -20.04
N SER A 69 -16.15 -6.24 -19.10
CA SER A 69 -15.48 -7.50 -18.79
C SER A 69 -16.45 -8.52 -18.20
N LYS A 70 -16.82 -9.53 -18.99
CA LYS A 70 -17.63 -10.69 -18.55
C LYS A 70 -16.75 -11.89 -18.15
N LYS A 71 -15.62 -11.65 -17.48
CA LYS A 71 -14.78 -12.73 -16.94
C LYS A 71 -15.47 -13.26 -15.67
N PRO A 72 -15.79 -14.57 -15.57
CA PRO A 72 -16.40 -15.12 -14.36
C PRO A 72 -15.42 -15.01 -13.19
N VAL A 73 -15.92 -14.63 -12.02
CA VAL A 73 -15.15 -14.56 -10.77
C VAL A 73 -15.61 -15.71 -9.86
N PRO A 74 -14.71 -16.54 -9.32
CA PRO A 74 -15.08 -17.60 -8.40
C PRO A 74 -15.62 -17.01 -7.08
N LEU A 75 -16.68 -17.62 -6.55
CA LEU A 75 -17.39 -17.15 -5.34
C LEU A 75 -16.87 -17.77 -4.04
N LEU A 76 -15.93 -18.70 -4.14
CA LEU A 76 -15.30 -19.37 -3.00
C LEU A 76 -13.81 -19.01 -3.01
N PRO A 77 -13.18 -18.81 -1.85
CA PRO A 77 -11.74 -18.62 -1.76
C PRO A 77 -11.07 -19.96 -2.08
N GLU A 78 -10.52 -20.09 -3.28
CA GLU A 78 -9.60 -21.17 -3.59
C GLU A 78 -8.19 -20.73 -3.19
N ASP A 79 -7.51 -21.52 -2.36
CA ASP A 79 -6.09 -21.38 -2.07
C ASP A 79 -5.28 -21.81 -3.30
N VAL A 80 -5.17 -20.91 -4.28
CA VAL A 80 -4.41 -21.16 -5.50
C VAL A 80 -2.95 -20.81 -5.25
N ALA A 81 -2.11 -21.83 -5.05
CA ALA A 81 -0.66 -21.70 -5.12
C ALA A 81 -0.26 -21.08 -6.48
N ASP A 82 0.55 -20.02 -6.41
CA ASP A 82 0.97 -19.18 -7.53
C ASP A 82 1.63 -19.97 -8.68
N ALA A 83 0.86 -20.29 -9.71
CA ALA A 83 1.41 -20.64 -11.02
C ALA A 83 1.79 -19.34 -11.77
N GLN A 84 3.04 -18.93 -11.59
CA GLN A 84 3.66 -17.77 -12.24
C GLN A 84 3.62 -17.90 -13.79
N PRO A 85 3.17 -16.88 -14.55
CA PRO A 85 3.35 -16.85 -15.99
C PRO A 85 4.78 -16.44 -16.37
N LEU A 86 5.42 -17.26 -17.22
CA LEU A 86 6.74 -17.03 -17.82
C LEU A 86 6.74 -15.78 -18.71
N LEU A 87 7.01 -14.61 -18.12
CA LEU A 87 7.32 -13.38 -18.84
C LEU A 87 8.80 -13.03 -18.65
N LYS A 88 9.47 -12.70 -19.75
CA LYS A 88 10.89 -12.32 -19.82
C LYS A 88 11.18 -11.20 -18.81
N PRO A 89 12.29 -11.25 -18.04
CA PRO A 89 12.55 -10.31 -16.98
C PRO A 89 12.92 -8.93 -17.54
N ILE A 90 11.94 -8.05 -17.66
CA ILE A 90 12.20 -6.60 -17.62
C ILE A 90 12.57 -6.34 -16.16
N GLN A 91 13.85 -6.20 -15.87
CA GLN A 91 14.30 -5.87 -14.52
C GLN A 91 13.73 -4.50 -14.13
N PRO A 92 12.83 -4.41 -13.13
CA PRO A 92 12.49 -3.12 -12.57
C PRO A 92 13.72 -2.61 -11.82
N LYS A 93 14.23 -1.42 -12.19
CA LYS A 93 15.27 -0.69 -11.44
C LYS A 93 14.76 -0.11 -10.11
N ALA A 94 13.73 -0.74 -9.55
CA ALA A 94 13.23 -0.48 -8.22
C ALA A 94 12.79 -1.84 -7.69
N SER A 95 13.70 -2.51 -7.01
CA SER A 95 13.31 -3.53 -6.05
C SER A 95 12.49 -2.81 -5.00
N VAL A 96 11.17 -2.88 -5.09
CA VAL A 96 10.37 -2.85 -3.86
C VAL A 96 10.71 -4.16 -3.19
N ALA A 97 11.82 -4.15 -2.45
CA ALA A 97 11.98 -5.06 -1.35
C ALA A 97 10.66 -4.94 -0.59
N LYS A 98 9.86 -6.01 -0.64
CA LYS A 98 8.88 -6.32 0.40
C LYS A 98 9.51 -5.78 1.66
N ALA A 99 8.92 -4.75 2.25
CA ALA A 99 9.45 -4.11 3.44
C ALA A 99 9.63 -5.25 4.45
N VAL A 100 10.84 -5.80 4.46
CA VAL A 100 11.36 -6.69 5.47
C VAL A 100 11.23 -5.79 6.66
N ALA A 101 10.26 -6.11 7.51
CA ALA A 101 10.02 -5.52 8.80
C ALA A 101 10.57 -4.10 8.89
N ALA A 102 9.69 -3.08 8.87
CA ALA A 102 9.93 -1.98 9.81
C ALA A 102 10.44 -2.67 11.06
N ALA A 103 11.73 -2.45 11.38
CA ALA A 103 12.46 -3.27 12.33
C ALA A 103 11.47 -3.55 13.45
N THR A 104 11.21 -4.82 13.77
CA THR A 104 10.30 -5.17 14.86
C THR A 104 10.95 -4.62 16.12
N LEU A 105 10.85 -3.30 16.31
CA LEU A 105 11.19 -2.62 17.53
C LEU A 105 10.34 -3.38 18.52
N THR A 106 11.03 -4.02 19.45
CA THR A 106 10.36 -4.60 20.58
C THR A 106 9.53 -3.48 21.22
N PRO A 107 8.35 -3.76 21.76
CA PRO A 107 7.54 -2.73 22.41
C PRO A 107 8.36 -1.93 23.45
N GLU A 108 9.32 -2.57 24.11
CA GLU A 108 10.32 -1.95 24.98
C GLU A 108 11.22 -0.91 24.26
N GLN A 109 11.71 -1.22 23.07
CA GLN A 109 12.57 -0.33 22.30
C GLN A 109 11.79 0.88 21.77
N GLU A 110 10.53 0.68 21.38
CA GLU A 110 9.65 1.80 20.99
C GLU A 110 9.34 2.70 22.18
N LEU A 111 9.05 2.12 23.35
CA LEU A 111 8.83 2.86 24.60
C LEU A 111 10.05 3.71 24.95
N ALA A 112 11.26 3.13 24.91
CA ALA A 112 12.50 3.86 25.17
C ALA A 112 12.75 5.01 24.19
N GLN A 113 12.32 4.89 22.93
CA GLN A 113 12.40 5.99 21.97
C GLN A 113 11.42 7.12 22.31
N LEU A 114 10.19 6.79 22.74
CA LEU A 114 9.22 7.79 23.15
C LEU A 114 9.69 8.57 24.38
N GLU A 115 10.28 7.88 25.36
CA GLU A 115 10.88 8.53 26.54
C GLU A 115 12.03 9.49 26.18
N GLN A 116 12.76 9.18 25.10
CA GLN A 116 13.88 9.99 24.61
C GLN A 116 13.47 11.10 23.63
N ASP A 117 12.18 11.23 23.27
CA ASP A 117 11.76 12.25 22.32
C ASP A 117 11.80 13.66 22.96
N SER A 118 12.79 14.45 22.54
CA SER A 118 12.97 15.84 22.99
C SER A 118 11.76 16.74 22.76
N TYR A 119 10.95 16.48 21.73
CA TYR A 119 9.77 17.29 21.45
C TYR A 119 8.68 16.99 22.48
N LEU A 120 8.43 15.71 22.75
CA LEU A 120 7.46 15.30 23.77
C LEU A 120 7.84 15.84 25.15
N GLN A 121 9.12 15.80 25.51
CA GLN A 121 9.65 16.37 26.77
C GLN A 121 9.40 17.88 26.88
N GLN A 122 9.61 18.65 25.80
CA GLN A 122 9.31 20.09 25.78
C GLN A 122 7.82 20.37 25.94
N LEU A 123 6.96 19.56 25.33
CA LEU A 123 5.51 19.69 25.49
C LEU A 123 5.10 19.40 26.93
N LEU A 124 5.68 18.38 27.57
CA LEU A 124 5.41 18.03 28.96
C LEU A 124 5.82 19.17 29.91
N GLU A 125 6.99 19.76 29.72
CA GLU A 125 7.45 20.90 30.53
C GLU A 125 6.50 22.12 30.42
N ARG A 126 5.87 22.33 29.25
CA ARG A 126 4.84 23.37 29.08
C ARG A 126 3.55 23.02 29.84
N VAL A 127 3.12 21.75 29.80
CA VAL A 127 1.98 21.27 30.60
C VAL A 127 2.25 21.47 32.09
N GLU A 128 3.47 21.15 32.56
CA GLU A 128 3.90 21.35 33.95
C GLU A 128 3.91 22.82 34.36
N ARG A 129 4.19 23.73 33.43
CA ARG A 129 4.07 25.19 33.61
C ARG A 129 2.63 25.70 33.54
N GLU A 130 1.64 24.80 33.48
CA GLU A 130 0.21 25.11 33.31
C GLU A 130 -0.10 25.86 32.00
N GLU A 131 0.76 25.76 30.98
CA GLU A 131 0.50 26.35 29.67
C GLU A 131 -0.47 25.46 28.87
N VAL A 132 -1.47 26.09 28.24
CA VAL A 132 -2.45 25.36 27.42
C VAL A 132 -1.84 25.01 26.06
N LEU A 133 -1.63 23.71 25.81
CA LEU A 133 -1.26 23.22 24.49
C LEU A 133 -2.45 23.32 23.54
N THR A 134 -2.22 23.82 22.32
CA THR A 134 -3.30 24.01 21.33
C THR A 134 -2.94 23.43 19.96
N GLY A 135 -3.96 23.07 19.19
CA GLY A 135 -3.83 22.72 17.78
C GLY A 135 -3.04 21.43 17.51
N LYS A 136 -1.84 21.57 16.94
CA LYS A 136 -0.99 20.43 16.55
C LYS A 136 -0.29 19.80 17.74
N ASP A 137 0.11 20.62 18.72
CA ASP A 137 0.90 20.20 19.87
C ASP A 137 0.05 19.32 20.79
N ALA A 138 -1.18 19.77 21.09
CA ALA A 138 -2.14 18.98 21.86
C ALA A 138 -2.46 17.63 21.19
N LYS A 139 -2.66 17.62 19.87
CA LYS A 139 -2.92 16.37 19.12
C LYS A 139 -1.72 15.42 19.15
N TYR A 140 -0.52 15.97 19.03
CA TYR A 140 0.70 15.17 19.08
C TYR A 140 0.89 14.59 20.48
N PHE A 141 0.74 15.41 21.53
CA PHE A 141 0.83 14.98 22.92
C PHE A 141 -0.15 13.84 23.22
N ASN A 142 -1.44 14.04 22.95
CA ASN A 142 -2.47 13.02 23.19
C ASN A 142 -2.18 11.72 22.44
N ARG A 143 -1.73 11.81 21.19
CA ARG A 143 -1.38 10.62 20.41
C ARG A 143 -0.19 9.86 21.03
N MET A 144 0.79 10.57 21.57
CA MET A 144 1.96 9.96 22.19
C MET A 144 1.62 9.36 23.56
N THR A 145 0.79 10.02 24.36
CA THR A 145 0.31 9.47 25.64
C THR A 145 -0.53 8.22 25.44
N GLU A 146 -1.48 8.24 24.49
CA GLU A 146 -2.27 7.06 24.12
C GLU A 146 -1.37 5.91 23.64
N ARG A 147 -0.33 6.21 22.86
CA ARG A 147 0.62 5.19 22.38
C ARG A 147 1.45 4.62 23.53
N TYR A 148 1.87 5.46 24.47
CA TYR A 148 2.63 5.06 25.65
C TYR A 148 1.82 4.11 26.53
N GLU A 149 0.56 4.44 26.81
CA GLU A 149 -0.37 3.57 27.55
C GLU A 149 -0.56 2.21 26.85
N GLN A 150 -0.76 2.21 25.53
CA GLN A 150 -0.85 0.97 24.75
C GLN A 150 0.41 0.11 24.86
N LEU A 151 1.60 0.73 24.85
CA LEU A 151 2.86 0.00 24.99
C LEU A 151 3.00 -0.60 26.39
N LEU A 152 2.63 0.15 27.44
CA LEU A 152 2.59 -0.38 28.81
C LEU A 152 1.64 -1.57 28.94
N GLN A 153 0.45 -1.48 28.34
CA GLN A 153 -0.52 -2.59 28.36
C GLN A 153 0.01 -3.81 27.59
N GLN A 154 0.63 -3.61 26.43
CA GLN A 154 1.24 -4.70 25.66
C GLN A 154 2.39 -5.40 26.41
N LEU A 155 3.10 -4.66 27.25
CA LEU A 155 4.16 -5.18 28.10
C LEU A 155 3.64 -5.81 29.41
N GLY A 156 2.33 -5.71 29.69
CA GLY A 156 1.73 -6.18 30.93
C GLY A 156 2.15 -5.36 32.16
N LEU A 157 2.55 -4.10 31.95
CA LEU A 157 2.97 -3.17 32.99
C LEU A 157 1.88 -2.14 33.34
N ALA A 158 0.70 -2.27 32.74
CA ALA A 158 -0.43 -1.39 33.02
C ALA A 158 -1.23 -1.92 34.22
N ASP A 159 -1.52 -1.05 35.19
CA ASP A 159 -2.18 -1.35 36.46
C ASP A 159 -3.67 -1.76 36.33
N ASP A 160 -4.26 -1.70 35.13
CA ASP A 160 -5.71 -1.92 34.93
C ASP A 160 -6.13 -3.40 34.92
N ASP A 161 -5.19 -4.34 34.74
CA ASP A 161 -5.46 -5.79 34.66
C ASP A 161 -4.94 -6.57 35.88
N GLU A 162 -4.33 -5.91 36.87
CA GLU A 162 -3.90 -6.61 38.09
C GLU A 162 -5.14 -6.91 38.95
N PRO A 163 -5.47 -8.19 39.20
CA PRO A 163 -6.48 -8.50 40.21
C PRO A 163 -6.02 -7.84 41.51
N LEU A 164 -6.95 -7.16 42.20
CA LEU A 164 -6.76 -6.57 43.53
C LEU A 164 -5.61 -7.26 44.27
N ASP A 165 -4.52 -6.52 44.53
CA ASP A 165 -3.34 -7.04 45.23
C ASP A 165 -3.80 -8.02 46.33
N PRO A 166 -3.40 -9.30 46.29
CA PRO A 166 -3.87 -10.28 47.25
C PRO A 166 -3.62 -9.83 48.71
N LEU A 167 -2.63 -8.95 48.93
CA LEU A 167 -2.41 -8.30 50.21
C LEU A 167 -3.48 -7.24 50.53
N ALA A 168 -3.91 -6.44 49.56
CA ALA A 168 -5.01 -5.49 49.72
C ALA A 168 -6.37 -6.17 49.96
N GLU A 169 -6.63 -7.31 49.31
CA GLU A 169 -7.80 -8.15 49.63
C GLU A 169 -7.74 -8.69 51.05
N PHE A 170 -6.56 -9.13 51.50
CA PHE A 170 -6.32 -9.61 52.85
C PHE A 170 -6.48 -8.52 53.93
N GLU A 171 -6.05 -7.28 53.66
CA GLU A 171 -6.22 -6.15 54.59
C GLU A 171 -7.68 -5.66 54.65
N ARG A 172 -8.40 -5.75 53.54
CA ARG A 172 -9.80 -5.31 53.43
C ARG A 172 -10.78 -6.32 54.02
N THR A 173 -10.40 -7.60 54.09
CA THR A 173 -11.15 -8.61 54.83
C THR A 173 -10.90 -8.43 56.32
N ASP A 174 -11.93 -7.97 57.05
CA ASP A 174 -11.88 -7.87 58.51
C ASP A 174 -12.03 -9.28 59.12
N TRP A 175 -10.94 -10.04 59.07
CA TRP A 175 -10.85 -11.42 59.59
C TRP A 175 -11.20 -11.50 61.08
N ARG A 176 -11.03 -10.39 61.82
CA ARG A 176 -11.41 -10.30 63.23
C ARG A 176 -12.92 -10.36 63.39
N ALA A 177 -13.68 -9.68 62.54
CA ALA A 177 -15.15 -9.78 62.55
C ALA A 177 -15.63 -11.17 62.10
N GLN A 178 -14.93 -11.78 61.13
CA GLN A 178 -15.29 -13.09 60.58
C GLN A 178 -15.01 -14.25 61.55
N LEU A 179 -13.96 -14.15 62.36
CA LEU A 179 -13.60 -15.16 63.36
C LEU A 179 -14.38 -15.00 64.68
N LEU A 180 -14.80 -13.78 65.04
CA LEU A 180 -15.59 -13.54 66.26
C LEU A 180 -17.11 -13.68 66.06
N SER A 181 -17.61 -13.59 64.82
CA SER A 181 -19.05 -13.76 64.54
C SER A 181 -19.53 -15.21 64.58
N ASP A 182 -18.62 -16.20 64.53
CA ASP A 182 -18.96 -17.63 64.51
C ASP A 182 -19.06 -18.23 65.94
N ASP A 183 -18.59 -17.52 66.97
CA ASP A 183 -18.53 -18.01 68.36
C ASP A 183 -19.78 -17.63 69.20
N ASP A 184 -20.64 -16.75 68.70
CA ASP A 184 -21.83 -16.24 69.43
C ASP A 184 -23.15 -16.96 69.09
N GLU A 185 -23.19 -17.93 68.16
CA GLU A 185 -24.42 -18.69 67.83
C GLU A 185 -24.59 -20.03 68.58
N GLU A 186 -23.64 -20.45 69.42
CA GLU A 186 -23.68 -21.76 70.11
C GLU A 186 -23.86 -21.71 71.64
N ASN A 187 -24.51 -20.67 72.17
CA ASN A 187 -25.05 -20.68 73.55
C ASN A 187 -26.42 -20.00 73.64
N GLY A 188 -27.47 -20.73 73.24
CA GLY A 188 -28.87 -20.43 73.49
C GLY A 188 -29.66 -21.69 73.78
#